data_AF-A0A7W7ZE38-F1
#
_entry.id   AF-A0A7W7ZE38-F1
#
_cell.length_a   1.000
_cell.length_b   1.000
_cell.length_c   1.000
_cell.angle_alpha   90.00
_cell.angle_beta   90.00
_cell.angle_gamma   90.00
#
_symmetry.space_group_name_H-M   'P 1'
#
loop_
_entity.id
_entity.type
_entity.pdbx_description
1 polymer ?
#
loop_
_entity_poly.entity_id
_entity_poly.type
_entity_poly.pdbx_seq_one_letter_code
_entity_poly.pdbx_strand_id
1 'polypeptide(L)' 'MAASWAMFASTGKPSVAGVAWQPTDPNTNRTMIFDNECRMVNDPDGNARKIGLV' A
#
# COMPACT_ATOMS: atom_id res chain seq x y z
N MET A 1 4.05 9.24 5.94
CA MET A 1 3.11 9.46 4.82
C MET A 1 3.49 10.64 3.92
N ALA A 2 3.66 11.87 4.43
CA ALA A 2 3.95 13.05 3.59
C ALA A 2 5.19 12.91 2.68
N ALA A 3 6.29 12.36 3.19
CA ALA A 3 7.49 12.10 2.39
C ALA A 3 7.24 11.14 1.22
N SER A 4 6.40 10.11 1.40
CA SER A 4 6.03 9.17 0.33
C SER A 4 5.26 9.86 -0.78
N TRP A 5 4.40 10.84 -0.46
CA TRP A 5 3.70 11.64 -1.46
C TRP A 5 4.64 12.55 -2.24
N ALA A 6 5.58 13.22 -1.58
CA ALA A 6 6.56 14.06 -2.25
C ALA A 6 7.45 13.23 -3.20
N MET A 7 7.88 12.04 -2.76
CA MET A 7 8.69 11.13 -3.58
C MET A 7 7.90 10.57 -4.78
N PHE A 8 6.61 10.28 -4.60
CA PHE A 8 5.73 9.89 -5.69
C PHE A 8 5.60 11.01 -6.73
N ALA A 9 5.37 12.25 -6.29
CA ALA A 9 5.25 13.39 -7.20
C ALA A 9 6.54 13.65 -8.01
N SER A 10 7.71 13.37 -7.44
CA SER A 10 9.00 13.60 -8.11
C SER A 10 9.47 12.44 -8.98
N THR A 11 9.16 11.19 -8.63
CA THR A 11 9.74 10.00 -9.28
C THR A 11 8.73 8.97 -9.77
N GLY A 12 7.44 9.13 -9.45
CA GLY A 12 6.41 8.11 -9.65
C GLY A 12 6.51 6.93 -8.69
N LYS A 13 7.45 6.94 -7.74
CA LYS A 13 7.65 5.87 -6.74
C LYS A 13 7.49 6.44 -5.33
N PRO A 14 6.59 5.91 -4.49
CA PRO A 14 6.32 6.46 -3.16
C PRO A 14 7.29 5.99 -2.06
N SER A 15 8.29 5.17 -2.39
CA SER A 15 9.20 4.55 -1.42
C SER A 15 10.19 5.55 -0.84
N VAL A 16 10.34 5.52 0.48
CA VAL A 16 11.29 6.35 1.25
C VAL A 16 11.95 5.51 2.35
N ALA A 17 12.96 6.04 3.02
CA ALA A 17 13.57 5.37 4.17
C ALA A 17 12.48 5.03 5.22
N GLY A 18 12.45 3.77 5.65
CA GLY A 18 11.43 3.27 6.58
C GLY A 18 10.08 2.89 5.96
N VAL A 19 9.86 3.11 4.65
CA VAL A 19 8.63 2.73 3.93
C VAL A 19 8.98 2.06 2.60
N ALA A 20 9.03 0.73 2.62
CA ALA A 20 9.31 -0.10 1.44
C ALA A 20 8.03 -0.36 0.62
N TRP A 21 7.52 0.67 -0.06
CA TRP A 21 6.31 0.56 -0.87
C TRP A 21 6.58 -0.14 -2.22
N GLN A 22 6.00 -1.32 -2.40
CA GLN A 22 6.07 -2.08 -3.65
C GLN A 22 4.78 -1.93 -4.48
N PRO A 23 4.84 -2.02 -5.82
CA PRO A 23 3.65 -2.04 -6.66
C PRO A 23 2.67 -3.14 -6.22
N THR A 24 1.38 -2.85 -6.29
CA THR A 24 0.35 -3.86 -6.06
C THR A 24 0.19 -4.77 -7.28
N ASP A 25 -0.40 -5.94 -7.08
CA ASP A 25 -0.74 -6.87 -8.15
C ASP A 25 -2.08 -7.56 -7.86
N PRO A 26 -2.83 -8.00 -8.88
CA PRO A 26 -4.15 -8.60 -8.69
C PRO A 26 -4.16 -9.94 -7.94
N ASN A 27 -3.02 -10.65 -7.89
CA ASN A 27 -2.95 -11.95 -7.22
C ASN A 27 -2.93 -11.78 -5.69
N THR A 28 -2.24 -10.75 -5.20
CA THR A 28 -2.06 -10.51 -3.76
C THR A 28 -2.90 -9.38 -3.22
N ASN A 29 -3.34 -8.45 -4.07
CA ASN A 29 -3.95 -7.18 -3.67
C ASN A 29 -3.16 -6.50 -2.53
N ARG A 30 -1.83 -6.60 -2.57
CA ARG A 30 -0.97 -6.11 -1.51
C ARG A 30 -1.11 -4.59 -1.36
N THR A 31 -1.26 -4.15 -0.11
CA THR A 31 -1.59 -2.77 0.23
C THR A 31 -0.59 -2.25 1.25
N MET A 32 -0.13 -1.01 1.06
CA MET A 32 0.70 -0.32 2.04
C MET A 32 -0.18 0.14 3.21
N ILE A 33 0.13 -0.35 4.41
CA ILE A 33 -0.48 0.09 5.65
C ILE A 33 0.42 1.16 6.28
N PHE A 34 -0.10 2.37 6.39
CA PHE A 34 0.53 3.44 7.15
C PHE A 34 0.07 3.39 8.61
N ASP A 35 1.01 3.14 9.50
CA ASP A 35 0.84 3.06 10.95
C ASP A 35 2.19 3.41 11.60
N ASN A 36 2.29 3.34 12.93
CA ASN A 36 3.54 3.43 13.67
C ASN A 36 4.61 2.48 13.11
N GLU A 37 4.18 1.30 12.64
CA GLU A 37 4.99 0.36 11.87
C GLU A 37 4.41 0.17 10.47
N CYS A 38 5.01 0.86 9.50
CA CYS A 38 4.60 0.78 8.10
C CYS A 38 4.97 -0.59 7.49
N ARG A 39 4.03 -1.21 6.79
CA ARG A 39 4.22 -2.55 6.21
C ARG A 39 3.32 -2.77 4.99
N MET A 40 3.76 -3.62 4.07
CA MET A 40 2.91 -4.15 2.98
C MET A 40 2.19 -5.41 3.47
N VAL A 41 0.87 -5.46 3.32
CA VAL A 41 0.06 -6.62 3.71
C VAL A 41 -0.73 -7.12 2.51
N ASN A 42 -0.77 -8.45 2.31
CA ASN A 42 -1.55 -9.08 1.24
C ASN A 42 -3.03 -9.07 1.62
N ASP A 43 -3.84 -8.45 0.79
CA ASP A 43 -5.31 -8.45 0.86
C ASP A 43 -5.92 -8.23 2.27
N PRO A 44 -5.54 -7.16 2.99
CA PRO A 44 -5.89 -6.99 4.40
C PRO A 44 -7.40 -7.02 4.67
N ASP A 45 -8.21 -6.50 3.74
CA ASP A 45 -9.67 -6.44 3.84
C ASP A 45 -10.38 -7.32 2.79
N GLY A 46 -9.74 -8.41 2.37
CA GLY A 46 -10.22 -9.28 1.30
C GLY A 46 -11.64 -9.84 1.50
N ASN A 47 -12.03 -10.10 2.75
CA ASN A 47 -13.39 -10.55 3.08
C ASN A 47 -14.43 -9.45 2.85
N ALA A 48 -14.15 -8.22 3.29
CA ALA A 48 -15.04 -7.08 3.08
C ALA A 48 -15.22 -6.79 1.59
N ARG A 49 -14.14 -6.86 0.80
CA ARG A 49 -14.20 -6.70 -0.67
C ARG A 49 -15.13 -7.72 -1.34
N LYS A 50 -15.17 -8.96 -0.84
CA LYS A 50 -16.01 -10.04 -1.41
C LYS A 50 -17.48 -9.92 -1.00
N ILE A 51 -17.76 -9.38 0.19
CA ILE A 51 -19.13 -9.28 0.74
C ILE A 51 -19.92 -8.11 0.13
N GLY A 52 -19.26 -7.04 -0.32
CA GLY A 52 -19.91 -5.88 -0.96
C GLY A 52 -20.30 -6.05 -2.44
N LEU A 53 -20.15 -7.27 -3.00
CA LEU A 53 -20.52 -7.60 -4.38
C LEU A 53 -21.89 -8.33 -4.49
N VAL A 54 -22.70 -8.32 -3.42
CA VAL A 54 -24.09 -8.83 -3.41
C VAL A 54 -25.06 -7.73 -3.81
#